data_AF-A0A6A6N8C7-F1
#
_entry.id   AF-A0A6A6N8C7-F1
#
_cell.length_a   1.000
_cell.length_b   1.000
_cell.length_c   1.000
_cell.angle_alpha   90.00
_cell.angle_beta   90.00
_cell.angle_gamma   90.00
#
_symmetry.space_group_name_H-M   'P 1'
#
loop_
_entity.id
_entity.type
_entity.pdbx_description
1 polymer ?
#
loop_
_entity_poly.entity_id
_entity_poly.type
_entity_poly.pdbx_seq_one_letter_code
_entity_poly.pdbx_strand_id
1 'polypeptide(L)'
;MERNPCFLLVFFLILSCFVAESYGAKEGPGCSSLAYGAMEELGPFRVHSDGKTLYNNNFHGMRIGNAVINDETDNLGMYDYYGNHALTSPETVQKIHQYCNFSPDFVSKQSRECNLASGKADHDTADIDIYNIYWPLCHNGNLTAKPKQASLAYFDPCSDYYVHAYFNTPEEFMANGLRVWIYSGDTDGRVPVTSTQYSIAKMKLPTKTEWYPWYLNGEVGGYSQVYQGDLTFVTVRGAGHQVPSYQPERSLSMIKHFLSGNPLPKGSSSQRPFATVGLQQCTKL
;
A
#
# COMPACT_ATOMS: atom_id res chain seq x y z
N MET A 1 -17.31 25.99 16.55
CA MET A 1 -17.27 25.65 15.11
C MET A 1 -17.37 24.15 14.99
N GLU A 2 -18.59 23.67 14.79
CA GLU A 2 -18.88 22.25 14.58
C GLU A 2 -18.30 21.79 13.23
N ARG A 3 -17.45 20.77 13.27
CA ARG A 3 -16.88 20.15 12.06
C ARG A 3 -17.96 19.25 11.46
N ASN A 4 -18.45 19.62 10.29
CA ASN A 4 -19.47 18.91 9.55
C ASN A 4 -18.92 17.56 9.04
N PRO A 5 -19.43 16.41 9.51
CA PRO A 5 -18.89 15.07 9.20
C PRO A 5 -19.04 14.67 7.72
N CYS A 6 -19.86 15.39 6.94
CA CYS A 6 -19.96 15.19 5.49
C CYS A 6 -18.71 15.69 4.72
N PHE A 7 -17.92 16.62 5.28
CA PHE A 7 -16.74 17.15 4.59
C PHE A 7 -15.56 16.16 4.59
N LEU A 8 -15.45 15.31 5.63
CA LEU A 8 -14.45 14.24 5.68
C LEU A 8 -14.79 13.13 4.68
N LEU A 9 -16.05 12.71 4.58
CA LEU A 9 -16.48 11.62 3.71
C LEU A 9 -16.28 11.94 2.22
N VAL A 10 -16.51 13.19 1.81
CA VAL A 10 -16.28 13.65 0.43
C VAL A 10 -14.78 13.74 0.12
N PHE A 11 -13.94 14.11 1.11
CA PHE A 11 -12.49 14.07 0.97
C PHE A 11 -11.95 12.63 0.80
N PHE A 12 -12.52 11.66 1.52
CA PHE A 12 -12.18 10.24 1.37
C PHE A 12 -12.58 9.68 0.00
N LEU A 13 -13.76 10.03 -0.51
CA LEU A 13 -14.26 9.57 -1.82
C LEU A 13 -13.49 10.15 -3.02
N ILE A 14 -12.98 11.39 -2.90
CA ILE A 14 -12.15 12.01 -3.94
C ILE A 14 -10.72 11.47 -3.91
N LEU A 15 -10.17 11.11 -2.73
CA LEU A 15 -8.84 10.48 -2.64
C LEU A 15 -8.84 9.01 -3.10
N SER A 16 -9.94 8.28 -2.91
CA SER A 16 -10.05 6.85 -3.30
C SER A 16 -10.04 6.61 -4.80
N CYS A 17 -10.32 7.62 -5.64
CA CYS A 17 -10.26 7.50 -7.10
C CYS A 17 -8.82 7.53 -7.67
N PHE A 18 -7.81 7.87 -6.86
CA PHE A 18 -6.43 8.13 -7.31
C PHE A 18 -5.38 7.15 -6.78
N VAL A 19 -5.85 6.11 -6.10
CA VAL A 19 -5.06 5.16 -5.31
C VAL A 19 -5.70 3.79 -5.51
N ALA A 20 -4.93 2.84 -6.04
CA ALA A 20 -5.26 1.43 -5.89
C ALA A 20 -4.73 0.94 -4.54
N GLU A 21 -5.54 0.23 -3.74
CA GLU A 21 -5.06 -0.47 -2.54
C GLU A 21 -5.08 -1.99 -2.78
N SER A 22 -4.00 -2.68 -2.42
CA SER A 22 -3.96 -4.14 -2.28
C SER A 22 -4.20 -4.89 -3.57
N TYR A 23 -5.28 -5.67 -3.65
CA TYR A 23 -5.73 -6.30 -4.89
C TYR A 23 -6.09 -5.28 -5.96
N GLY A 24 -6.18 -3.99 -5.66
CA GLY A 24 -6.20 -2.93 -6.67
C GLY A 24 -5.09 -3.02 -7.73
N ALA A 25 -3.98 -3.70 -7.41
CA ALA A 25 -2.88 -4.00 -8.33
C ALA A 25 -3.10 -5.23 -9.24
N LYS A 26 -4.03 -6.13 -8.88
CA LYS A 26 -4.31 -7.39 -9.60
C LYS A 26 -5.78 -7.53 -10.05
N GLU A 27 -6.74 -7.11 -9.23
CA GLU A 27 -8.20 -7.27 -9.35
C GLU A 27 -8.99 -5.94 -9.13
N GLY A 28 -8.33 -4.79 -9.00
CA GLY A 28 -8.95 -3.47 -9.14
C GLY A 28 -9.39 -2.81 -7.84
N PRO A 29 -9.44 -1.46 -7.78
CA PRO A 29 -9.76 -0.75 -6.55
C PRO A 29 -11.22 -0.94 -6.16
N GLY A 30 -11.45 -1.51 -4.98
CA GLY A 30 -12.72 -1.47 -4.28
C GLY A 30 -13.00 -0.06 -3.72
N CYS A 31 -13.28 0.89 -4.61
CA CYS A 31 -14.10 2.10 -4.39
C CYS A 31 -14.03 2.97 -5.66
N SER A 32 -15.10 2.93 -6.45
CA SER A 32 -15.54 4.00 -7.37
C SER A 32 -14.53 4.50 -8.41
N SER A 33 -14.85 4.21 -9.69
CA SER A 33 -14.44 4.98 -10.87
C SER A 33 -13.13 4.61 -11.58
N LEU A 34 -13.07 3.38 -12.11
CA LEU A 34 -12.24 3.13 -13.29
C LEU A 34 -12.68 4.00 -14.48
N ALA A 35 -14.00 4.21 -14.68
CA ALA A 35 -14.51 4.89 -15.88
C ALA A 35 -14.34 6.42 -15.88
N TYR A 36 -14.76 7.14 -14.83
CA TYR A 36 -14.76 8.62 -14.83
C TYR A 36 -13.53 9.21 -14.10
N GLY A 37 -13.03 8.56 -13.05
CA GLY A 37 -11.95 9.05 -12.18
C GLY A 37 -10.57 8.63 -12.67
N ALA A 38 -10.38 7.34 -12.91
CA ALA A 38 -9.11 6.81 -13.42
C ALA A 38 -8.92 7.10 -14.92
N MET A 39 -9.98 7.11 -15.75
CA MET A 39 -9.86 7.28 -17.21
C MET A 39 -10.17 8.69 -17.75
N GLU A 40 -11.11 9.44 -17.18
CA GLU A 40 -11.38 10.84 -17.61
C GLU A 40 -10.62 11.89 -16.76
N GLU A 41 -10.39 11.60 -15.46
CA GLU A 41 -9.72 12.55 -14.57
C GLU A 41 -8.21 12.36 -14.37
N LEU A 42 -7.57 11.22 -14.68
CA LEU A 42 -6.09 11.11 -14.56
C LEU A 42 -5.42 10.07 -15.49
N GLY A 43 -6.16 9.47 -16.42
CA GLY A 43 -5.62 8.57 -17.44
C GLY A 43 -4.67 9.30 -18.39
N PRO A 44 -3.92 8.57 -19.26
CA PRO A 44 -2.89 9.10 -20.19
C PRO A 44 -3.37 10.23 -21.12
N PHE A 45 -4.67 10.53 -21.10
CA PHE A 45 -5.31 11.57 -21.88
C PHE A 45 -6.38 12.29 -21.05
N ARG A 46 -6.58 13.58 -21.32
CA ARG A 46 -7.65 14.42 -20.78
C ARG A 46 -8.56 14.88 -21.91
N VAL A 47 -9.82 15.12 -21.60
CA VAL A 47 -10.78 15.68 -22.55
C VAL A 47 -10.61 17.20 -22.62
N HIS A 48 -10.45 17.75 -23.81
CA HIS A 48 -10.50 19.20 -24.03
C HIS A 48 -11.90 19.76 -23.69
N SER A 49 -11.99 21.07 -23.47
CA SER A 49 -13.26 21.75 -23.14
C SER A 49 -14.33 21.63 -24.23
N ASP A 50 -13.98 21.15 -25.42
CA ASP A 50 -14.90 20.86 -26.51
C ASP A 50 -15.65 19.52 -26.37
N GLY A 51 -15.27 18.68 -25.39
CA GLY A 51 -15.85 17.37 -25.15
C GLY A 51 -15.59 16.34 -26.26
N LYS A 52 -14.69 16.63 -27.20
CA LYS A 52 -14.52 15.88 -28.46
C LYS A 52 -13.07 15.51 -28.76
N THR A 53 -12.11 16.22 -28.21
CA THR A 53 -10.68 15.98 -28.45
C THR A 53 -9.93 15.64 -27.16
N LEU A 54 -8.84 14.90 -27.29
CA LEU A 54 -8.02 14.44 -26.18
C LEU A 54 -6.63 15.12 -26.21
N TYR A 55 -6.08 15.48 -25.04
CA TYR A 55 -4.67 15.89 -24.90
C TYR A 55 -3.91 15.01 -23.92
N ASN A 56 -2.61 14.83 -24.16
CA ASN A 56 -1.71 14.19 -23.20
C ASN A 56 -1.73 14.99 -21.90
N ASN A 57 -2.14 14.36 -20.81
CA ASN A 57 -1.86 14.91 -19.49
C ASN A 57 -0.37 14.70 -19.14
N ASN A 58 0.23 15.63 -18.40
CA ASN A 58 1.66 15.54 -18.07
C ASN A 58 1.88 15.07 -16.63
N PHE A 59 0.78 14.79 -15.93
CA PHE A 59 0.71 14.31 -14.54
C PHE A 59 0.21 12.87 -14.46
N HIS A 60 0.53 12.04 -15.45
CA HIS A 60 0.22 10.62 -15.42
C HIS A 60 1.20 9.85 -14.56
N GLY A 61 0.66 8.94 -13.79
CA GLY A 61 1.43 7.93 -13.10
C GLY A 61 0.50 7.10 -12.25
N MET A 62 0.98 5.92 -11.85
CA MET A 62 0.22 5.00 -11.03
C MET A 62 0.72 5.07 -9.58
N ARG A 63 -0.22 5.06 -8.64
CA ARG A 63 0.07 4.85 -7.23
C ARG A 63 -0.68 3.65 -6.70
N ILE A 64 0.05 2.76 -6.05
CA ILE A 64 -0.56 1.59 -5.42
C ILE A 64 -0.12 1.50 -3.96
N GLY A 65 -1.08 1.51 -3.05
CA GLY A 65 -0.91 1.29 -1.62
C GLY A 65 -0.98 -0.19 -1.27
N ASN A 66 -0.06 -0.67 -0.42
CA ASN A 66 -0.01 -2.03 0.11
C ASN A 66 -0.21 -3.08 -0.99
N ALA A 67 0.52 -2.89 -2.10
CA ALA A 67 0.27 -3.55 -3.38
C ALA A 67 0.55 -5.06 -3.34
N VAL A 68 -0.42 -5.86 -3.79
CA VAL A 68 -0.20 -7.28 -4.11
C VAL A 68 0.41 -7.36 -5.51
N ILE A 69 1.69 -7.70 -5.61
CA ILE A 69 2.46 -7.62 -6.87
C ILE A 69 2.76 -9.03 -7.41
N ASN A 70 3.12 -9.97 -6.54
CA ASN A 70 3.58 -11.29 -6.91
C ASN A 70 3.29 -12.26 -5.76
N ASP A 71 2.40 -13.22 -5.97
CA ASP A 71 1.87 -14.05 -4.87
C ASP A 71 2.98 -14.82 -4.15
N GLU A 72 4.04 -15.21 -4.87
CA GLU A 72 5.17 -15.93 -4.29
C GLU A 72 5.92 -15.07 -3.26
N THR A 73 6.35 -13.87 -3.67
CA THR A 73 7.08 -12.96 -2.78
C THR A 73 6.16 -12.29 -1.76
N ASP A 74 4.88 -12.10 -2.10
CA ASP A 74 3.92 -11.50 -1.20
C ASP A 74 3.61 -12.42 -0.01
N ASN A 75 3.38 -13.72 -0.25
CA ASN A 75 3.18 -14.68 0.82
C ASN A 75 4.46 -14.89 1.65
N LEU A 76 5.62 -15.01 1.00
CA LEU A 76 6.89 -15.18 1.70
C LEU A 76 7.17 -13.99 2.63
N GLY A 77 7.05 -12.77 2.11
CA GLY A 77 7.25 -11.55 2.86
C GLY A 77 6.26 -11.38 4.01
N MET A 78 5.02 -11.88 3.88
CA MET A 78 4.01 -11.86 4.92
C MET A 78 4.41 -12.72 6.12
N TYR A 79 4.82 -13.97 5.90
CA TYR A 79 5.24 -14.84 7.00
C TYR A 79 6.55 -14.38 7.66
N ASP A 80 7.49 -13.82 6.89
CA ASP A 80 8.68 -13.18 7.44
C ASP A 80 8.34 -11.95 8.29
N TYR A 81 7.34 -11.17 7.87
CA TYR A 81 6.84 -10.05 8.66
C TYR A 81 6.28 -10.54 10.00
N TYR A 82 5.48 -11.62 10.00
CA TYR A 82 4.92 -12.20 11.22
C TYR A 82 6.02 -12.63 12.19
N GLY A 83 7.05 -13.31 11.71
CA GLY A 83 8.20 -13.69 12.54
C GLY A 83 8.94 -12.49 13.13
N ASN A 84 9.25 -11.50 12.28
CA ASN A 84 10.00 -10.32 12.70
C ASN A 84 9.23 -9.39 13.65
N HIS A 85 7.90 -9.48 13.67
CA HIS A 85 7.02 -8.73 14.57
C HIS A 85 6.52 -9.56 15.75
N ALA A 86 7.09 -10.74 15.97
CA ALA A 86 6.73 -11.66 17.05
C ALA A 86 5.23 -12.05 17.06
N LEU A 87 4.60 -12.08 15.90
CA LEU A 87 3.20 -12.50 15.72
C LEU A 87 3.07 -14.01 15.60
N THR A 88 4.14 -14.71 15.20
CA THR A 88 4.21 -16.18 15.22
C THR A 88 5.61 -16.63 15.59
N SER A 89 5.77 -17.91 15.91
CA SER A 89 7.03 -18.44 16.42
C SER A 89 8.09 -18.60 15.31
N PRO A 90 9.39 -18.46 15.61
CA PRO A 90 10.46 -18.72 14.64
C PRO A 90 10.39 -20.12 14.02
N GLU A 91 9.96 -21.13 14.77
CA GLU A 91 9.79 -22.50 14.28
C GLU A 91 8.66 -22.61 13.25
N THR A 92 7.60 -21.81 13.42
CA THR A 92 6.47 -21.77 12.48
C THR A 92 6.93 -21.16 11.15
N VAL A 93 7.66 -20.05 11.21
CA VAL A 93 8.26 -19.41 10.02
C VAL A 93 9.24 -20.37 9.34
N GLN A 94 10.12 -21.04 10.09
CA GLN A 94 11.06 -22.02 9.53
C GLN A 94 10.34 -23.15 8.78
N LYS A 95 9.26 -23.70 9.35
CA LYS A 95 8.46 -24.74 8.67
C LYS A 95 7.79 -24.22 7.41
N ILE A 96 7.32 -22.98 7.40
CA ILE A 96 6.77 -22.36 6.20
C ILE A 96 7.84 -22.30 5.11
N HIS A 97 9.04 -21.77 5.41
CA HIS A 97 10.16 -21.75 4.46
C HIS A 97 10.56 -23.13 3.94
N GLN A 98 10.46 -24.16 4.79
CA GLN A 98 10.86 -25.52 4.44
C GLN A 98 9.82 -26.25 3.59
N TYR A 99 8.53 -26.05 3.85
CA TYR A 99 7.47 -26.92 3.33
C TYR A 99 6.46 -26.24 2.41
N CYS A 100 6.37 -24.90 2.43
CA CYS A 100 5.44 -24.16 1.59
C CYS A 100 6.08 -23.74 0.27
N ASN A 101 5.34 -23.90 -0.82
CA ASN A 101 5.73 -23.37 -2.11
C ASN A 101 4.65 -22.39 -2.60
N PHE A 102 5.02 -21.12 -2.73
CA PHE A 102 4.10 -20.05 -3.12
C PHE A 102 4.11 -19.75 -4.64
N SER A 103 4.79 -20.57 -5.45
CA SER A 103 4.71 -20.45 -6.90
C SER A 103 3.27 -20.72 -7.40
N PRO A 104 2.81 -20.07 -8.48
CA PRO A 104 1.43 -20.16 -8.97
C PRO A 104 0.92 -21.60 -9.18
N ASP A 105 1.79 -22.51 -9.63
CA ASP A 105 1.44 -23.90 -9.93
C ASP A 105 1.17 -24.76 -8.67
N PHE A 106 1.56 -24.29 -7.48
CA PHE A 106 1.56 -25.06 -6.24
C PHE A 106 0.58 -24.57 -5.17
N VAL A 107 -0.14 -23.47 -5.42
CA VAL A 107 -1.13 -22.92 -4.47
C VAL A 107 -2.21 -23.95 -4.10
N SER A 108 -2.60 -24.82 -5.04
CA SER A 108 -3.59 -25.89 -4.82
C SER A 108 -3.02 -27.24 -4.39
N LYS A 109 -1.69 -27.35 -4.24
CA LYS A 109 -0.96 -28.62 -3.97
C LYS A 109 0.02 -28.49 -2.81
N GLN A 110 -0.36 -27.76 -1.76
CA GLN A 110 0.50 -27.61 -0.60
C GLN A 110 0.64 -28.90 0.21
N SER A 111 1.83 -29.10 0.78
CA SER A 111 2.12 -30.21 1.69
C SER A 111 1.28 -30.11 2.97
N ARG A 112 1.08 -31.25 3.65
CA ARG A 112 0.40 -31.27 4.96
C ARG A 112 1.16 -30.42 5.97
N GLU A 113 2.48 -30.48 5.95
CA GLU A 113 3.38 -29.74 6.81
C GLU A 113 3.24 -28.22 6.59
N CYS A 114 3.15 -27.78 5.33
CA CYS A 114 2.85 -26.39 5.01
C CYS A 114 1.50 -25.96 5.57
N ASN A 115 0.43 -26.73 5.29
CA ASN A 115 -0.92 -26.38 5.75
C ASN A 115 -1.00 -26.28 7.28
N LEU A 116 -0.28 -27.15 8.00
CA LEU A 116 -0.20 -27.09 9.47
C LEU A 116 0.58 -25.86 9.95
N ALA A 117 1.67 -25.51 9.27
CA ALA A 117 2.48 -24.34 9.65
C ALA A 117 1.75 -23.02 9.34
N SER A 118 1.15 -22.90 8.16
CA SER A 118 0.27 -21.78 7.80
C SER A 118 -0.91 -21.66 8.75
N GLY A 119 -1.62 -22.76 9.02
CA GLY A 119 -2.74 -22.75 9.98
C GLY A 119 -2.32 -22.38 11.40
N LYS A 120 -1.07 -22.68 11.80
CA LYS A 120 -0.52 -22.21 13.08
C LYS A 120 -0.29 -20.69 13.07
N ALA A 121 0.25 -20.14 12.00
CA ALA A 121 0.43 -18.70 11.85
C ALA A 121 -0.93 -17.97 11.81
N ASP A 122 -1.92 -18.53 11.11
CA ASP A 122 -3.30 -18.01 11.09
C ASP A 122 -3.92 -18.02 12.50
N HIS A 123 -3.72 -19.09 13.26
CA HIS A 123 -4.18 -19.18 14.64
C HIS A 123 -3.50 -18.15 15.54
N ASP A 124 -2.18 -17.95 15.42
CA ASP A 124 -1.45 -16.98 16.24
C ASP A 124 -1.85 -15.53 15.96
N THR A 125 -2.32 -15.26 14.75
CA THR A 125 -2.74 -13.93 14.29
C THR A 125 -4.25 -13.71 14.35
N ALA A 126 -5.04 -14.70 14.77
CA ALA A 126 -6.50 -14.67 14.72
C ALA A 126 -7.12 -13.51 15.55
N ASP A 127 -6.48 -13.14 16.65
CA ASP A 127 -6.94 -12.08 17.56
C ASP A 127 -6.18 -10.75 17.35
N ILE A 128 -5.53 -10.58 16.19
CA ILE A 128 -4.82 -9.35 15.80
C ILE A 128 -5.55 -8.70 14.63
N ASP A 129 -5.64 -7.36 14.63
CA ASP A 129 -6.03 -6.65 13.43
C ASP A 129 -4.90 -6.76 12.40
N ILE A 130 -5.06 -7.68 11.45
CA ILE A 130 -4.02 -7.93 10.46
C ILE A 130 -3.79 -6.74 9.52
N TYR A 131 -4.73 -5.81 9.43
CA TYR A 131 -4.58 -4.59 8.65
C TYR A 131 -3.84 -3.48 9.41
N ASN A 132 -3.64 -3.63 10.72
CA ASN A 132 -2.73 -2.82 11.52
C ASN A 132 -2.38 -3.55 12.82
N ILE A 133 -1.20 -4.18 12.86
CA ILE A 133 -0.82 -5.12 13.94
C ILE A 133 -0.68 -4.48 15.33
N TYR A 134 -0.65 -3.14 15.41
CA TYR A 134 -0.60 -2.40 16.66
C TYR A 134 -1.91 -1.68 17.00
N TRP A 135 -2.95 -1.87 16.19
CA TRP A 135 -4.25 -1.25 16.43
C TRP A 135 -5.15 -2.13 17.31
N PRO A 136 -5.85 -1.55 18.29
CA PRO A 136 -6.74 -2.32 19.14
C PRO A 136 -7.97 -2.81 18.37
N LEU A 137 -8.41 -4.03 18.69
CA LEU A 137 -9.66 -4.58 18.16
C LEU A 137 -10.89 -3.87 18.74
N CYS A 138 -11.89 -3.64 17.88
CA CYS A 138 -13.17 -3.12 18.30
C CYS A 138 -14.03 -4.24 18.91
N HIS A 139 -14.03 -4.35 20.24
CA HIS A 139 -14.84 -5.36 20.97
C HIS A 139 -16.31 -4.94 21.22
N ASN A 140 -16.76 -3.83 20.64
CA ASN A 140 -18.13 -3.34 20.85
C ASN A 140 -19.11 -4.14 19.99
N GLY A 141 -19.89 -5.03 20.62
CA GLY A 141 -20.91 -5.84 19.94
C GLY A 141 -22.04 -5.05 19.27
N ASN A 142 -22.16 -3.73 19.53
CA ASN A 142 -23.10 -2.84 18.84
C ASN A 142 -22.49 -2.17 17.61
N LEU A 143 -21.17 -2.19 17.45
CA LEU A 143 -20.51 -1.78 16.21
C LEU A 143 -20.45 -3.00 15.30
N THR A 144 -20.95 -2.86 14.08
CA THR A 144 -20.87 -3.95 13.11
C THR A 144 -19.40 -4.13 12.74
N ALA A 145 -18.81 -5.29 13.07
CA ALA A 145 -17.45 -5.66 12.65
C ALA A 145 -17.28 -5.66 11.12
N LYS A 146 -18.40 -5.69 10.40
CA LYS A 146 -18.48 -5.48 8.96
C LYS A 146 -19.08 -4.09 8.71
N PRO A 147 -18.47 -3.23 7.88
CA PRO A 147 -19.15 -2.01 7.42
C PRO A 147 -20.53 -2.37 6.87
N LYS A 148 -21.54 -1.52 7.10
CA LYS A 148 -22.86 -1.70 6.46
C LYS A 148 -22.62 -1.93 4.98
N GLN A 149 -23.16 -3.03 4.44
CA GLN A 149 -23.03 -3.36 3.04
C GLN A 149 -23.50 -2.15 2.22
N ALA A 150 -22.58 -1.52 1.50
CA ALA A 150 -22.93 -0.43 0.62
C ALA A 150 -23.91 -0.99 -0.41
N SER A 151 -25.13 -0.47 -0.47
CA SER A 151 -26.09 -0.86 -1.49
C SER A 151 -25.75 -0.15 -2.81
N LEU A 152 -24.63 -0.52 -3.41
CA LEU A 152 -24.35 -0.29 -4.82
C LEU A 152 -24.55 -1.64 -5.50
N ALA A 153 -25.81 -1.97 -5.76
CA ALA A 153 -26.16 -3.15 -6.55
C ALA A 153 -25.54 -2.98 -7.94
N TYR A 154 -24.63 -3.89 -8.29
CA TYR A 154 -23.85 -3.93 -9.54
C TYR A 154 -22.84 -2.78 -9.70
N PHE A 155 -21.71 -2.91 -8.99
CA PHE A 155 -20.46 -2.41 -9.54
C PHE A 155 -20.11 -3.30 -10.75
N ASP A 156 -19.74 -2.67 -11.87
CA ASP A 156 -19.59 -3.25 -13.21
C ASP A 156 -19.07 -4.71 -13.22
N PRO A 157 -19.85 -5.71 -13.69
CA PRO A 157 -19.42 -7.11 -13.73
C PRO A 157 -18.24 -7.37 -14.68
N CYS A 158 -17.83 -6.38 -15.48
CA CYS A 158 -16.65 -6.40 -16.32
C CYS A 158 -15.44 -5.69 -15.68
N SER A 159 -15.56 -5.15 -14.46
CA SER A 159 -14.48 -4.43 -13.77
C SER A 159 -13.20 -5.25 -13.74
N ASP A 160 -13.29 -6.54 -13.43
CA ASP A 160 -12.14 -7.43 -13.29
C ASP A 160 -11.44 -7.63 -14.64
N TYR A 161 -12.21 -7.70 -15.73
CA TYR A 161 -11.68 -7.81 -17.10
C TYR A 161 -10.93 -6.56 -17.53
N TYR A 162 -11.48 -5.37 -17.27
CA TYR A 162 -10.81 -4.11 -17.58
C TYR A 162 -9.59 -3.90 -16.68
N VAL A 163 -9.66 -4.25 -15.39
CA VAL A 163 -8.51 -4.17 -14.47
C VAL A 163 -7.38 -5.07 -14.93
N HIS A 164 -7.63 -6.36 -15.18
CA HIS A 164 -6.59 -7.27 -15.66
C HIS A 164 -5.99 -6.84 -17.00
N ALA A 165 -6.77 -6.13 -17.84
CA ALA A 165 -6.31 -5.62 -19.12
C ALA A 165 -5.59 -4.25 -19.04
N TYR A 166 -5.84 -3.45 -18.00
CA TYR A 166 -5.36 -2.06 -17.88
C TYR A 166 -4.32 -1.86 -16.77
N PHE A 167 -4.43 -2.61 -15.67
CA PHE A 167 -3.43 -2.69 -14.62
C PHE A 167 -2.49 -3.85 -14.90
N ASN A 168 -1.53 -3.54 -15.76
CA ASN A 168 -0.40 -4.41 -16.02
C ASN A 168 0.60 -4.35 -14.86
N THR A 169 1.59 -5.23 -14.85
CA THR A 169 2.60 -5.23 -13.78
C THR A 169 3.34 -3.88 -13.75
N PRO A 170 3.91 -3.45 -12.61
CA PRO A 170 4.67 -2.19 -12.53
C PRO A 170 5.71 -2.03 -13.66
N GLU A 171 6.28 -3.13 -14.14
CA GLU A 171 7.18 -3.21 -15.28
C GLU A 171 6.59 -2.69 -16.59
N GLU A 172 5.33 -2.99 -16.88
CA GLU A 172 4.70 -2.54 -18.11
C GLU A 172 4.40 -1.04 -18.08
N PHE A 173 4.01 -0.50 -16.91
CA PHE A 173 3.85 0.94 -16.74
C PHE A 173 5.17 1.69 -16.91
N MET A 174 6.25 1.15 -16.32
CA MET A 174 7.60 1.70 -16.51
C MET A 174 8.04 1.64 -17.98
N ALA A 175 7.76 0.55 -18.69
CA ALA A 175 8.09 0.39 -20.11
C ALA A 175 7.39 1.42 -21.00
N ASN A 176 6.22 1.92 -20.57
CA ASN A 176 5.46 2.97 -21.25
C ASN A 176 5.80 4.40 -20.76
N GLY A 177 6.86 4.56 -19.97
CA GLY A 177 7.33 5.86 -19.48
C GLY A 177 6.41 6.50 -18.42
N LEU A 178 5.57 5.70 -17.77
CA LEU A 178 4.69 6.17 -16.69
C LEU A 178 5.42 6.10 -15.36
N ARG A 179 5.31 7.17 -14.56
CA ARG A 179 5.85 7.22 -13.20
C ARG A 179 5.04 6.28 -12.30
N VAL A 180 5.72 5.39 -11.59
CA VAL A 180 5.07 4.43 -10.69
C VAL A 180 5.53 4.68 -9.26
N TRP A 181 4.60 4.91 -8.35
CA TRP A 181 4.88 4.94 -6.92
C TRP A 181 4.15 3.79 -6.23
N ILE A 182 4.91 2.92 -5.57
CA ILE A 182 4.35 1.90 -4.70
C ILE A 182 4.56 2.41 -3.27
N TYR A 183 3.54 2.32 -2.44
CA TYR A 183 3.68 2.68 -1.04
C TYR A 183 3.07 1.64 -0.11
N SER A 184 3.62 1.49 1.10
CA SER A 184 3.11 0.53 2.08
C SER A 184 3.07 1.14 3.48
N GLY A 185 1.97 0.93 4.19
CA GLY A 185 1.94 1.14 5.63
C GLY A 185 2.82 0.12 6.36
N ASP A 186 3.72 0.57 7.23
CA ASP A 186 4.71 -0.30 7.89
C ASP A 186 4.15 -1.16 9.04
N THR A 187 2.87 -0.96 9.39
CA THR A 187 2.15 -1.76 10.40
C THR A 187 1.09 -2.69 9.79
N ASP A 188 0.99 -2.73 8.45
CA ASP A 188 0.12 -3.68 7.77
C ASP A 188 0.71 -5.10 7.83
N GLY A 189 -0.02 -6.04 8.41
CA GLY A 189 0.33 -7.46 8.40
C GLY A 189 -0.22 -8.20 7.18
N ARG A 190 -1.19 -7.66 6.44
CA ARG A 190 -1.83 -8.37 5.32
C ARG A 190 -1.01 -8.32 4.03
N VAL A 191 -0.49 -7.14 3.68
CA VAL A 191 0.46 -6.94 2.56
C VAL A 191 1.61 -6.06 3.06
N PRO A 192 2.49 -6.63 3.90
CA PRO A 192 3.51 -5.87 4.60
C PRO A 192 4.58 -5.29 3.66
N VAL A 193 5.34 -4.34 4.20
CA VAL A 193 6.51 -3.72 3.54
C VAL A 193 7.47 -4.78 2.99
N THR A 194 7.69 -5.87 3.71
CA THR A 194 8.57 -6.99 3.33
C THR A 194 8.11 -7.67 2.04
N SER A 195 6.81 -7.93 1.89
CA SER A 195 6.20 -8.48 0.67
C SER A 195 6.50 -7.60 -0.54
N THR A 196 6.21 -6.30 -0.42
CA THR A 196 6.48 -5.32 -1.48
C THR A 196 7.98 -5.23 -1.82
N GLN A 197 8.85 -5.25 -0.81
CA GLN A 197 10.31 -5.22 -1.02
C GLN A 197 10.82 -6.44 -1.79
N TYR A 198 10.33 -7.63 -1.47
CA TYR A 198 10.70 -8.85 -2.18
C TYR A 198 10.18 -8.83 -3.63
N SER A 199 8.94 -8.38 -3.82
CA SER A 199 8.34 -8.20 -5.14
C SER A 199 9.16 -7.23 -6.01
N ILE A 200 9.58 -6.08 -5.48
CA ILE A 200 10.46 -5.13 -6.19
C ILE A 200 11.86 -5.72 -6.45
N ALA A 201 12.43 -6.45 -5.48
CA ALA A 201 13.74 -7.08 -5.63
C ALA A 201 13.76 -8.10 -6.79
N LYS A 202 12.65 -8.82 -7.01
CA LYS A 202 12.48 -9.78 -8.12
C LYS A 202 12.57 -9.11 -9.49
N MET A 203 12.21 -7.83 -9.59
CA MET A 203 12.31 -7.02 -10.82
C MET A 203 13.76 -6.68 -11.21
N LYS A 204 14.72 -6.81 -10.27
CA LYS A 204 16.16 -6.54 -10.48
C LYS A 204 16.46 -5.14 -11.03
N LEU A 205 15.65 -4.15 -10.65
CA LEU A 205 15.84 -2.76 -11.05
C LEU A 205 17.08 -2.16 -10.36
N PRO A 206 17.96 -1.46 -11.07
CA PRO A 206 19.06 -0.73 -10.43
C PRO A 206 18.53 0.40 -9.55
N THR A 207 19.16 0.61 -8.39
CA THR A 207 18.84 1.73 -7.51
C THR A 207 19.30 3.06 -8.13
N LYS A 208 18.40 4.04 -8.22
CA LYS A 208 18.67 5.42 -8.66
C LYS A 208 18.90 6.36 -7.46
N THR A 209 18.20 6.12 -6.35
CA THR A 209 18.41 6.85 -5.09
C THR A 209 18.29 5.85 -3.95
N GLU A 210 19.34 5.73 -3.15
CA GLU A 210 19.40 4.83 -1.99
C GLU A 210 18.31 5.13 -0.96
N TRP A 211 17.95 4.11 -0.18
CA TRP A 211 16.97 4.20 0.90
C TRP A 211 17.23 5.38 1.84
N TYR A 212 16.24 6.27 1.98
CA TYR A 212 16.36 7.46 2.83
C TYR A 212 15.08 7.73 3.62
N PRO A 213 15.19 8.28 4.85
CA PRO A 213 14.02 8.74 5.59
C PRO A 213 13.46 10.02 4.98
N TRP A 214 12.14 10.08 4.82
CA TRP A 214 11.44 11.31 4.44
C TRP A 214 10.73 11.91 5.65
N TYR A 215 10.56 13.24 5.63
CA TYR A 215 10.12 13.98 6.80
C TYR A 215 8.84 14.78 6.55
N LEU A 216 8.03 14.89 7.59
CA LEU A 216 6.90 15.80 7.68
C LEU A 216 6.88 16.42 9.07
N ASN A 217 6.83 17.75 9.15
CA ASN A 217 6.81 18.50 10.41
C ASN A 217 7.95 18.16 11.38
N GLY A 218 9.15 17.84 10.85
CA GLY A 218 10.32 17.50 11.66
C GLY A 218 10.36 16.05 12.16
N GLU A 219 9.33 15.24 11.88
CA GLU A 219 9.32 13.82 12.18
C GLU A 219 9.54 12.97 10.94
N VAL A 220 10.10 11.77 11.13
CA VAL A 220 10.19 10.77 10.06
C VAL A 220 8.78 10.32 9.69
N GLY A 221 8.34 10.65 8.48
CA GLY A 221 7.08 10.22 7.89
C GLY A 221 7.14 8.78 7.37
N GLY A 222 8.33 8.28 7.11
CA GLY A 222 8.64 6.94 6.65
C GLY A 222 9.94 6.93 5.86
N TYR A 223 10.09 6.00 4.92
CA TYR A 223 11.28 5.87 4.09
C TYR A 223 10.93 5.81 2.61
N SER A 224 11.90 6.09 1.75
CA SER A 224 11.72 6.01 0.30
C SER A 224 13.00 5.56 -0.39
N GLN A 225 12.83 4.87 -1.52
CA GLN A 225 13.89 4.48 -2.43
C GLN A 225 13.41 4.62 -3.87
N VAL A 226 14.30 5.10 -4.74
CA VAL A 226 13.98 5.32 -6.16
C VAL A 226 14.81 4.36 -7.00
N TYR A 227 14.16 3.70 -7.94
CA TYR A 227 14.77 2.78 -8.89
C TYR A 227 14.82 3.40 -10.29
N GLN A 228 15.67 2.85 -11.16
CA GLN A 228 15.63 3.18 -12.58
C GLN A 228 14.28 2.76 -13.19
N GLY A 229 13.83 3.48 -14.23
CA GLY A 229 12.47 3.33 -14.77
C GLY A 229 11.42 4.17 -14.02
N ASP A 230 11.85 5.07 -13.14
CA ASP A 230 11.00 5.98 -12.34
C ASP A 230 9.96 5.28 -11.45
N LEU A 231 10.29 4.08 -10.98
CA LEU A 231 9.61 3.43 -9.85
C LEU A 231 10.15 3.98 -8.53
N THR A 232 9.25 4.46 -7.68
CA THR A 232 9.55 4.92 -6.32
C THR A 232 8.81 4.03 -5.32
N PHE A 233 9.54 3.46 -4.37
CA PHE A 233 8.94 2.79 -3.23
C PHE A 233 8.93 3.74 -2.03
N VAL A 234 7.83 3.75 -1.27
CA VAL A 234 7.61 4.61 -0.11
C VAL A 234 7.02 3.79 1.03
N THR A 235 7.54 3.94 2.25
CA THR A 235 6.84 3.47 3.45
C THR A 235 6.19 4.66 4.15
N VAL A 236 5.05 4.41 4.78
CA VAL A 236 4.38 5.39 5.65
C VAL A 236 4.39 4.86 7.07
N ARG A 237 5.14 5.54 7.92
CA ARG A 237 5.37 5.14 9.31
C ARG A 237 4.08 5.20 10.12
N GLY A 238 3.79 4.15 10.87
CA GLY A 238 2.61 4.03 11.72
C GLY A 238 1.29 3.94 10.95
N ALA A 239 1.34 3.55 9.67
CA ALA A 239 0.17 3.31 8.85
C ALA A 239 -0.08 1.80 8.69
N GLY A 240 -1.33 1.39 8.77
CA GLY A 240 -1.77 0.05 8.39
C GLY A 240 -2.08 -0.03 6.89
N HIS A 241 -2.88 -1.02 6.51
CA HIS A 241 -3.25 -1.33 5.13
C HIS A 241 -3.91 -0.15 4.40
N GLN A 242 -4.88 0.48 5.06
CA GLN A 242 -5.56 1.68 4.57
C GLN A 242 -4.78 2.93 4.99
N VAL A 243 -3.64 3.15 4.34
CA VAL A 243 -2.66 4.18 4.73
C VAL A 243 -3.27 5.57 4.94
N PRO A 244 -4.18 6.08 4.07
CA PRO A 244 -4.83 7.38 4.28
C PRO A 244 -5.70 7.45 5.55
N SER A 245 -6.29 6.34 5.99
CA SER A 245 -7.11 6.28 7.20
C SER A 245 -6.25 6.35 8.45
N TYR A 246 -5.11 5.66 8.47
CA TYR A 246 -4.22 5.61 9.64
C TYR A 246 -3.30 6.83 9.76
N GLN A 247 -2.81 7.36 8.63
CA GLN A 247 -1.85 8.46 8.60
C GLN A 247 -2.27 9.53 7.58
N PRO A 248 -3.39 10.25 7.80
CA PRO A 248 -3.96 11.15 6.80
C PRO A 248 -3.04 12.31 6.39
N GLU A 249 -2.30 12.88 7.33
CA GLU A 249 -1.41 14.02 7.04
C GLU A 249 -0.18 13.59 6.20
N ARG A 250 0.44 12.47 6.60
CA ARG A 250 1.57 11.84 5.87
C ARG A 250 1.13 11.40 4.48
N SER A 251 -0.05 10.81 4.36
CA SER A 251 -0.64 10.37 3.09
C SER A 251 -0.92 11.54 2.17
N LEU A 252 -1.51 12.63 2.68
CA LEU A 252 -1.76 13.82 1.89
C LEU A 252 -0.45 14.46 1.40
N SER A 253 0.58 14.52 2.26
CA SER A 253 1.90 15.01 1.87
C SER A 253 2.49 14.15 0.74
N MET A 254 2.51 12.83 0.91
CA MET A 254 2.97 11.89 -0.13
C MET A 254 2.22 12.09 -1.46
N ILE A 255 0.89 12.22 -1.38
CA ILE A 255 0.04 12.40 -2.56
C ILE A 255 0.37 13.69 -3.30
N LYS A 256 0.58 14.80 -2.58
CA LYS A 256 0.97 16.09 -3.17
C LYS A 256 2.34 16.03 -3.85
N HIS A 257 3.31 15.33 -3.26
CA HIS A 257 4.64 15.18 -3.85
C HIS A 257 4.59 14.37 -5.15
N PHE A 258 3.86 13.25 -5.14
CA PHE A 258 3.63 12.48 -6.36
C PHE A 258 2.97 13.32 -7.45
N LEU A 259 1.87 14.03 -7.14
CA LEU A 259 1.14 14.81 -8.14
C LEU A 259 1.99 15.95 -8.70
N SER A 260 2.86 16.57 -7.90
CA SER A 260 3.78 17.61 -8.36
C SER A 260 5.06 17.07 -9.02
N GLY A 261 5.27 15.75 -9.02
CA GLY A 261 6.48 15.11 -9.52
C GLY A 261 7.74 15.41 -8.70
N ASN A 262 7.56 15.84 -7.45
CA ASN A 262 8.65 16.15 -6.55
C ASN A 262 9.05 14.93 -5.72
N PRO A 263 10.35 14.77 -5.38
CA PRO A 263 10.78 13.76 -4.43
C PRO A 263 10.25 14.08 -3.03
N LEU A 264 10.12 13.05 -2.19
CA LEU A 264 9.74 13.25 -0.80
C LEU A 264 10.83 14.03 -0.03
N PRO A 265 10.46 14.90 0.93
CA PRO A 265 11.42 15.79 1.60
C PRO A 265 12.46 15.01 2.39
N LYS A 266 13.74 15.23 2.08
CA LYS A 266 14.87 14.76 2.92
C LYS A 266 15.01 15.73 4.10
N GLY A 267 15.28 15.19 5.29
CA GLY A 267 15.48 16.02 6.49
C GLY A 267 16.65 16.98 6.29
N SER A 268 16.47 18.25 6.67
CA SER A 268 17.56 19.22 6.63
C SER A 268 18.61 18.89 7.70
N SER A 269 19.87 19.27 7.48
CA SER A 269 20.92 19.17 8.50
C SER A 269 20.57 19.93 9.80
N SER A 270 19.68 20.91 9.73
CA SER A 270 19.15 21.67 10.87
C SER A 270 18.03 20.96 11.66
N GLN A 271 17.46 19.87 11.12
CA GLN A 271 16.40 19.08 11.76
C GLN A 271 16.89 17.77 12.38
N ARG A 272 18.16 17.39 12.17
CA ARG A 272 18.76 16.30 12.92
C ARG A 272 18.98 16.82 14.35
N PRO A 273 18.25 16.34 15.38
CA PRO A 273 18.65 16.63 16.73
C PRO A 273 20.09 16.12 16.86
N PHE A 274 20.97 16.94 17.43
CA PHE A 274 22.33 16.51 17.75
C PHE A 274 22.23 15.14 18.41
N ALA A 275 22.79 14.12 17.77
CA ALA A 275 22.89 12.78 18.31
C ALA A 275 23.92 12.82 19.45
N THR A 276 23.54 13.41 20.56
CA THR A 276 24.28 13.46 21.80
C THR A 276 23.26 13.81 22.87
N VAL A 277 23.13 12.92 23.87
CA VAL A 277 22.12 12.89 24.95
C VAL A 277 20.84 12.13 24.58
N GLY A 278 20.54 11.10 25.37
CA GLY A 278 19.62 10.00 25.07
C GLY A 278 18.21 10.40 24.65
N LEU A 279 17.55 9.47 23.93
CA LEU A 279 16.16 9.51 23.51
C LEU A 279 15.24 9.94 24.67
N GLN A 280 15.00 11.24 24.82
CA GLN A 280 13.90 11.74 25.63
C GLN A 280 12.63 11.39 24.85
N GLN A 281 11.95 10.32 25.29
CA GLN A 281 10.57 10.10 24.88
C GLN A 281 9.79 11.35 25.30
N CYS A 282 9.15 12.02 24.34
CA CYS A 282 8.20 13.08 24.64
C CYS A 282 7.02 12.44 25.36
N THR A 283 7.09 12.40 26.69
CA THR A 283 5.95 12.06 27.54
C THR A 283 5.03 13.27 27.48
N LYS A 284 3.87 13.11 26.84
CA LYS A 284 2.74 14.00 27.09
C LYS A 284 2.35 13.81 28.56
N LEU A 285 2.62 14.83 29.37
CA LEU A 285 1.93 15.01 30.65
C LEU A 285 0.46 15.37 30.40
#